data_AF-A0A6S6Y7G8-F1
#
_entry.id   AF-A0A6S6Y7G8-F1
#
_cell.length_a   1.000
_cell.length_b   1.000
_cell.length_c   1.000
_cell.angle_alpha   90.00
_cell.angle_beta   90.00
_cell.angle_gamma   90.00
#
_symmetry.space_group_name_H-M   'P 1'
#
loop_
_entity.id
_entity.type
_entity.pdbx_description
1 polymer ?
#
loop_
_entity_poly.entity_id
_entity_poly.type
_entity_poly.pdbx_seq_one_letter_code
_entity_poly.pdbx_strand_id
1 'polypeptide(L)' 'MNDPDVKCVMVIDSELPIGIIANASAILGITLGKHIPEKVGNDVLDAPRKTHLGIITLPVVMLKGDKEHTYLGIAIHGGK' A
#
# COMPACT_ATOMS: atom_id res chain seq x y z
N MET A 1 -10.01 -11.39 -15.53
CA MET A 1 -9.41 -10.28 -16.30
C MET A 1 -8.16 -9.86 -15.54
N ASN A 2 -6.99 -10.30 -16.00
CA ASN A 2 -5.70 -9.94 -15.42
C ASN A 2 -5.45 -8.48 -15.79
N ASP A 3 -5.43 -7.60 -14.80
CA ASP A 3 -5.00 -6.22 -15.00
C ASP A 3 -3.48 -6.24 -15.21
N PRO A 4 -2.92 -5.58 -16.23
CA PRO A 4 -1.54 -5.76 -16.64
C PRO A 4 -0.60 -5.26 -15.54
N ASP A 5 0.16 -6.18 -14.93
CA ASP A 5 1.40 -5.97 -14.17
C ASP A 5 1.52 -4.69 -13.32
N VAL A 6 0.43 -4.25 -12.69
CA VAL A 6 0.49 -3.12 -11.76
C VAL A 6 1.25 -3.58 -10.53
N LYS A 7 2.36 -2.92 -10.22
CA LYS A 7 3.16 -3.16 -9.02
C LYS A 7 3.11 -1.93 -8.13
N CYS A 8 2.75 -2.10 -6.87
CA CYS A 8 2.82 -1.06 -5.86
C CYS A 8 4.00 -1.30 -4.93
N VAL A 9 4.88 -0.33 -4.84
CA VAL A 9 6.07 -0.37 -3.99
C VAL A 9 6.09 0.87 -3.11
N MET A 10 6.33 0.67 -1.82
CA MET A 10 6.61 1.74 -0.87
C MET A 10 8.08 1.66 -0.47
N VAL A 11 8.82 2.74 -0.69
CA VAL A 11 10.25 2.83 -0.34
C VAL A 11 10.37 3.66 0.93
N ILE A 12 11.03 3.12 1.95
CA ILE A 12 11.12 3.72 3.29
C ILE A 12 12.57 3.80 3.76
N ASP A 13 12.91 4.92 4.39
CA ASP A 13 14.15 5.07 5.16
C ASP A 13 14.08 4.17 6.41
N SER A 14 14.87 3.10 6.40
CA SER A 14 14.90 2.13 7.51
C SER A 14 15.54 2.67 8.78
N GLU A 15 16.22 3.82 8.73
CA GLU A 15 16.85 4.45 9.90
C GLU A 15 15.83 5.23 10.74
N LEU A 16 14.59 5.40 10.24
CA LEU A 16 13.52 6.03 10.99
C LEU A 16 12.98 5.10 12.10
N PRO A 17 12.53 5.66 13.24
CA PRO A 17 11.86 4.88 14.26
C PRO A 17 10.65 4.14 13.71
N ILE A 18 10.41 2.90 14.17
CA ILE A 18 9.33 2.04 13.67
C ILE A 18 7.94 2.70 13.72
N GLY A 19 7.67 3.51 14.75
CA GLY A 19 6.41 4.25 14.86
C GLY A 19 6.22 5.29 13.75
N ILE A 20 7.30 5.91 13.30
CA ILE A 20 7.29 6.87 12.18
C ILE A 20 7.05 6.11 10.87
N ILE A 21 7.77 5.01 10.66
CA ILE A 21 7.59 4.13 9.50
C ILE A 21 6.13 3.65 9.40
N ALA A 22 5.56 3.16 10.50
CA ALA A 22 4.20 2.64 10.54
C ALA A 22 3.16 3.73 10.24
N ASN A 23 3.25 4.88 10.90
CA ASN A 23 2.32 5.99 10.69
C ASN A 23 2.35 6.47 9.24
N ALA A 24 3.55 6.67 8.71
CA ALA A 24 3.71 7.21 7.37
C ALA A 24 3.24 6.22 6.30
N SER A 25 3.48 4.92 6.51
CA SER A 25 2.95 3.84 5.66
C SER A 25 1.41 3.82 5.66
N ALA A 26 0.78 4.02 6.81
CA ALA A 26 -0.68 4.06 6.92
C ALA A 26 -1.29 5.26 6.16
N ILE A 27 -0.72 6.46 6.32
CA ILE A 27 -1.19 7.67 5.63
C ILE A 27 -1.03 7.52 4.11
N LEU A 28 0.10 6.97 3.67
CA LEU A 28 0.33 6.68 2.25
C LEU A 28 -0.66 5.62 1.72
N GLY A 29 -0.94 4.57 2.49
CA GLY A 29 -1.95 3.57 2.14
C GLY A 29 -3.36 4.14 1.99
N ILE A 30 -3.76 5.07 2.88
CA ILE A 30 -5.04 5.80 2.78
C ILE A 30 -5.10 6.60 1.48
N THR A 31 -4.02 7.30 1.15
CA THR A 31 -3.92 8.11 -0.07
C THR A 31 -3.99 7.22 -1.31
N LEU A 32 -3.28 6.08 -1.31
CA LEU A 32 -3.32 5.10 -2.39
C LEU A 32 -4.75 4.60 -2.65
N GLY A 33 -5.46 4.15 -1.61
CA GLY A 33 -6.85 3.68 -1.74
C GLY A 33 -7.80 4.74 -2.30
N LYS A 34 -7.54 6.03 -2.05
CA LYS A 34 -8.29 7.14 -2.65
C LYS A 34 -7.97 7.33 -4.14
N HIS A 35 -6.73 7.10 -4.56
CA HIS A 35 -6.29 7.30 -5.95
C HIS A 35 -6.61 6.13 -6.88
N ILE A 36 -6.68 4.90 -6.34
CA ILE A 36 -7.06 3.67 -7.06
C ILE A 36 -8.23 2.96 -6.34
N PRO A 37 -9.38 3.62 -6.20
CA PRO A 37 -10.52 3.07 -5.43
C PRO A 37 -11.02 1.73 -5.99
N GLU A 38 -10.85 1.48 -7.30
CA GLU A 38 -11.19 0.22 -7.96
C GLU A 38 -10.35 -0.97 -7.49
N LYS A 39 -9.22 -0.71 -6.82
CA LYS A 39 -8.35 -1.74 -6.22
C LYS A 39 -8.68 -2.03 -4.77
N VAL A 40 -9.55 -1.25 -4.12
CA VAL A 40 -10.09 -1.61 -2.81
C VAL A 40 -11.12 -2.72 -3.03
N GLY A 41 -10.88 -3.87 -2.40
CA GLY A 41 -11.75 -5.03 -2.52
C GLY A 41 -13.11 -4.81 -1.86
N ASN A 42 -13.99 -5.80 -1.99
CA ASN A 42 -15.28 -5.76 -1.30
C ASN A 42 -15.09 -5.97 0.20
N ASP A 43 -16.05 -5.46 0.97
CA ASP A 43 -16.21 -5.84 2.37
C ASP A 43 -16.40 -7.36 2.49
N VAL A 44 -15.78 -7.94 3.52
CA VAL A 44 -15.83 -9.38 3.79
C VAL A 44 -16.49 -9.64 5.13
N LEU A 45 -17.13 -10.81 5.24
CA LEU A 45 -17.71 -11.29 6.50
C LEU A 45 -16.78 -12.32 7.13
N ASP A 46 -16.51 -12.17 8.42
CA ASP A 46 -15.87 -13.24 9.19
C ASP A 46 -16.87 -14.34 9.60
N ALA A 47 -16.38 -15.39 10.27
CA ALA A 47 -17.23 -16.50 10.71
C ALA A 47 -18.39 -16.05 11.64
N PRO A 48 -18.19 -15.12 12.59
CA PRO A 48 -19.27 -14.46 13.33
C PRO A 48 -20.22 -13.54 12.52
N ARG A 49 -20.04 -13.41 11.20
CA ARG A 49 -20.77 -12.46 10.32
C ARG A 49 -20.53 -10.99 10.64
N LYS A 50 -19.38 -10.64 11.22
CA LYS A 50 -18.95 -9.25 11.34
C LYS A 50 -18.36 -8.79 10.02
N THR A 51 -18.77 -7.59 9.59
CA THR A 51 -18.22 -6.93 8.40
C THR A 51 -16.84 -6.38 8.69
N HIS A 52 -15.90 -6.69 7.80
CA HIS A 52 -14.57 -6.07 7.71
C HIS A 52 -14.51 -5.30 6.39
N LEU A 53 -14.03 -4.06 6.47
CA LEU A 53 -13.93 -3.21 5.29
C LEU A 53 -12.98 -3.81 4.25
N GLY A 54 -13.30 -3.58 2.98
CA GLY A 54 -12.43 -3.89 1.87
C GLY A 54 -11.03 -3.32 2.04
N ILE A 55 -10.01 -4.13 1.72
CA ILE A 55 -8.61 -3.72 1.67
C ILE A 55 -8.09 -3.74 0.23
N ILE A 56 -6.94 -3.12 0.00
CA ILE A 56 -6.29 -3.12 -1.31
C ILE A 56 -6.06 -4.58 -1.80
N THR A 57 -6.46 -4.85 -3.03
CA THR A 57 -6.31 -6.16 -3.70
C THR A 57 -4.95 -6.32 -4.39
N LEU A 58 -4.20 -5.21 -4.48
CA LEU A 58 -2.86 -5.14 -5.02
C LEU A 58 -1.83 -5.32 -3.87
N PRO A 59 -0.84 -6.22 -4.01
CA PRO A 59 0.25 -6.31 -3.04
C PRO A 59 1.03 -4.99 -2.97
N VAL A 60 1.21 -4.47 -1.75
CA VAL A 60 2.07 -3.32 -1.47
C VAL A 60 3.39 -3.84 -0.92
N VAL A 61 4.45 -3.81 -1.74
CA VAL A 61 5.78 -4.27 -1.35
C VAL A 61 6.53 -3.16 -0.63
N MET A 62 7.10 -3.46 0.53
CA MET A 62 7.91 -2.51 1.31
C MET A 62 9.39 -2.74 1.00
N LEU A 63 10.09 -1.71 0.54
CA LEU A 63 11.54 -1.75 0.30
C LEU A 63 12.27 -0.78 1.22
N LYS A 64 13.48 -1.17 1.63
CA LYS A 64 14.43 -0.27 2.29
C LYS A 64 15.08 0.62 1.24
N GLY A 65 15.09 1.92 1.48
CA GLY A 65 15.92 2.87 0.73
C GLY A 65 16.91 3.58 1.65
N ASP A 66 17.89 4.27 1.06
CA ASP A 66 18.87 5.09 1.77
C ASP A 66 18.40 6.55 1.92
N LYS A 67 19.03 7.31 2.82
CA LYS A 67 18.69 8.71 3.09
C LYS A 67 18.83 9.64 1.87
N GLU A 68 19.63 9.25 0.89
CA GLU A 68 19.95 10.09 -0.27
C GLU A 68 18.89 9.95 -1.38
N HIS A 69 18.23 8.79 -1.46
CA HIS A 69 17.24 8.47 -2.49
C HIS A 69 15.83 8.24 -1.95
N THR A 70 15.60 8.38 -0.64
CA THR A 70 14.31 8.01 -0.02
C THR A 70 13.62 9.17 0.66
N TYR A 71 12.69 9.77 -0.07
CA TYR A 71 11.52 10.40 0.53
C TYR A 71 10.41 9.36 0.50
N LEU A 72 9.87 9.05 1.67
CA LEU A 72 8.77 8.11 1.83
C LEU A 72 7.71 8.30 0.73
N GLY A 73 7.55 7.30 -0.13
CA GLY A 73 6.75 7.43 -1.34
C GLY A 73 6.20 6.10 -1.83
N ILE A 74 5.09 6.17 -2.56
CA ILE A 74 4.48 5.03 -3.26
C ILE A 74 4.71 5.20 -4.75
N ALA A 75 5.26 4.18 -5.40
CA ALA A 75 5.32 4.07 -6.85
C ALA A 75 4.34 3.00 -7.33
N ILE A 76 3.53 3.36 -8.32
CA ILE A 76 2.69 2.43 -9.07
C ILE A 76 3.29 2.34 -10.48
N HIS A 77 3.79 1.17 -10.86
CA HIS A 77 4.29 0.93 -12.21
C HIS A 77 3.36 -0.03 -12.93
N GLY A 78 2.83 0.38 -14.08
CA GLY A 78 2.12 -0.52 -15.00
C GLY A 78 3.13 -1.16 -15.95
N GLY A 79 3.15 -2.49 -16.01
CA GLY A 79 3.97 -3.20 -17.00
C GLY A 79 3.53 -2.85 -18.42
N LYS A 80 4.51 -2.61 -19.30
CA LYS A 80 4.29 -2.68 -20.75
C LYS A 80 4.21 -4.14 -21.18
#